data_AF-A0A8S1NCL3-F1
#
_entry.id   AF-A0A8S1NCL3-F1
#
_cell.length_a   1.000
_cell.length_b   1.000
_cell.length_c   1.000
_cell.angle_alpha   90.00
_cell.angle_beta   90.00
_cell.angle_gamma   90.00
#
_symmetry.space_group_name_H-M   'P 1'
#
loop_
_entity.id
_entity.type
_entity.pdbx_description
1 polymer ?
#
loop_
_entity_poly.entity_id
_entity_poly.type
_entity_poly.pdbx_seq_one_letter_code
_entity_poly.pdbx_strand_id
1 'polypeptide(L)'
;MKSRFSSDSIFIQTDSQFWNDQWIQMKESDFKEDYFLIYSHNKKIYKNKVFKRHGPIIKKVKKNGLELWCDITNAMIETIQIQHVGLGLRITKNSYCLELFGYIDGWFKELKKFCIQKQIKNLYIISNKLGCGNFADVHRLIRKSDQKEFAVKIYDKKSHKFDSECIIKELEILRKMDHTNVITVLETFESQKSVFIVTELLNSGNLDHILSKTILTEDDAIKGIFKIIDALTYIHSKGVIHRDIKPENILFRKPNLEEMVISDFGLAEYHNDEGQYKYHRCGTVGNMAPEILKDQSYDYKADCYSVGIIFYQMLTQVQSPFIVEDYQETIQRNEQGLIDFSVVKSSSAVVNLLKQMLELDPYKRCSLQQARSNIIFKKFNRQTIIIKRKRFYQDQTASSYSSRSSSIYQSPMNQPSPPLPISPTYKYIGLQNLCSIPLRLRSNDRKLIPSPNKCNSGANSATLQLKLKNKNSNFKINQKNNITGMYSSICSNKAN
;
A
#
# COMPACT_ATOMS: atom_id res chain seq x y z
N MET A 1 23.40 4.40 -11.44
CA MET A 1 24.80 3.93 -11.29
C MET A 1 25.01 3.42 -9.88
N LYS A 2 26.14 2.75 -9.57
CA LYS A 2 26.53 2.51 -8.17
C LYS A 2 26.84 3.86 -7.52
N SER A 3 26.11 4.20 -6.47
CA SER A 3 26.25 5.39 -5.65
C SER A 3 26.99 5.08 -4.34
N ARG A 4 27.44 6.12 -3.64
CA ARG A 4 28.06 6.00 -2.30
C ARG A 4 27.05 6.18 -1.15
N PHE A 5 25.75 6.14 -1.42
CA PHE A 5 24.73 6.32 -0.38
C PHE A 5 24.55 5.02 0.43
N SER A 6 25.35 4.86 1.48
CA SER A 6 24.89 4.13 2.67
C SER A 6 23.69 4.89 3.23
N SER A 7 22.53 4.26 3.24
CA SER A 7 21.31 4.80 3.83
C SER A 7 20.91 3.89 4.98
N ASP A 8 20.71 4.43 6.17
CA ASP A 8 20.34 3.67 7.37
C ASP A 8 18.83 3.37 7.40
N SER A 9 18.34 2.88 6.25
CA SER A 9 16.95 2.57 5.97
C SER A 9 16.69 1.09 6.23
N ILE A 10 15.65 0.78 7.00
CA ILE A 10 15.28 -0.62 7.27
C ILE A 10 14.81 -1.35 6.00
N PHE A 11 14.39 -0.60 4.97
CA PHE A 11 13.79 -1.12 3.75
C PHE A 11 14.84 -1.57 2.70
N ILE A 12 16.13 -1.60 3.03
CA ILE A 12 17.21 -2.02 2.13
C ILE A 12 17.32 -3.55 2.10
N GLN A 13 16.76 -4.14 1.05
CA GLN A 13 16.88 -5.56 0.71
C GLN A 13 18.20 -5.80 -0.02
N THR A 14 19.28 -6.10 0.71
CA THR A 14 20.68 -6.18 0.24
C THR A 14 20.87 -6.96 -1.06
N ASP A 15 20.09 -8.03 -1.24
CA ASP A 15 20.32 -9.04 -2.26
C ASP A 15 19.49 -8.80 -3.54
N SER A 16 18.63 -7.78 -3.55
CA SER A 16 17.80 -7.45 -4.71
C SER A 16 18.57 -6.71 -5.81
N GLN A 17 18.50 -7.21 -7.05
CA GLN A 17 19.05 -6.52 -8.21
C GLN A 17 18.16 -5.36 -8.63
N PHE A 18 18.72 -4.15 -8.75
CA PHE A 18 17.96 -2.96 -9.17
C PHE A 18 17.50 -3.02 -10.63
N TRP A 19 18.29 -3.66 -11.50
CA TRP A 19 17.89 -3.97 -12.87
C TRP A 19 17.90 -5.48 -13.05
N ASN A 20 16.75 -6.06 -13.39
CA ASN A 20 16.59 -7.44 -13.79
C ASN A 20 16.34 -7.50 -15.32
N ASP A 21 16.83 -8.56 -15.97
CA ASP A 21 16.56 -8.89 -17.37
C ASP A 21 15.59 -10.08 -17.53
N GLN A 22 15.24 -10.77 -16.44
CA GLN A 22 14.13 -11.71 -16.41
C GLN A 22 12.80 -11.02 -16.70
N TRP A 23 11.94 -11.74 -17.42
CA TRP A 23 10.70 -11.22 -18.00
C TRP A 23 9.53 -11.23 -17.00
N ILE A 24 8.85 -10.09 -16.86
CA ILE A 24 7.60 -9.99 -16.10
C ILE A 24 6.44 -10.02 -17.09
N GLN A 25 5.46 -10.91 -16.89
CA GLN A 25 4.26 -10.99 -17.72
C GLN A 25 3.35 -9.76 -17.50
N MET A 26 3.55 -8.72 -18.29
CA MET A 26 2.75 -7.49 -18.32
C MET A 26 2.47 -7.10 -19.77
N LYS A 27 1.29 -6.56 -20.09
CA LYS A 27 0.99 -6.14 -21.46
C LYS A 27 1.55 -4.74 -21.70
N GLU A 28 2.02 -4.48 -22.92
CA GLU A 28 2.60 -3.18 -23.26
C GLU A 28 1.58 -2.02 -23.16
N SER A 29 0.28 -2.33 -23.27
CA SER A 29 -0.86 -1.45 -23.00
C SER A 29 -0.89 -0.86 -21.59
N ASP A 30 -0.28 -1.56 -20.64
CA ASP A 30 -0.45 -1.29 -19.22
C ASP A 30 0.57 -0.25 -18.72
N PHE A 31 1.54 0.11 -19.57
CA PHE A 31 2.64 1.04 -19.26
C PHE A 31 2.37 2.46 -19.74
N LYS A 32 2.77 3.44 -18.92
CA LYS A 32 2.87 4.84 -19.34
C LYS A 32 4.30 5.16 -19.74
N GLU A 33 4.48 5.66 -20.96
CA GLU A 33 5.76 6.06 -21.55
C GLU A 33 6.01 7.57 -21.33
N ASP A 34 7.19 7.92 -20.83
CA ASP A 34 7.62 9.30 -20.63
C ASP A 34 9.11 9.51 -20.98
N TYR A 35 9.47 10.78 -21.23
CA TYR A 35 10.77 11.18 -21.79
C TYR A 35 11.57 11.99 -20.77
N PHE A 36 12.74 11.47 -20.36
CA PHE A 36 13.59 12.08 -19.33
C PHE A 36 15.01 12.37 -19.81
N LEU A 37 15.58 13.46 -19.32
CA LEU A 37 17.01 13.74 -19.39
C LEU A 37 17.74 12.91 -18.32
N ILE A 38 18.76 12.16 -18.74
CA ILE A 38 19.59 11.31 -17.86
C ILE A 38 21.05 11.72 -17.97
N TYR A 39 21.73 11.92 -16.83
CA TYR A 39 23.17 12.15 -16.84
C TYR A 39 23.94 10.88 -17.22
N SER A 40 24.84 10.98 -18.20
CA SER A 40 25.58 9.85 -18.74
C SER A 40 27.06 9.93 -18.35
N HIS A 41 27.44 9.48 -17.15
CA HIS A 41 28.82 9.54 -16.62
C HIS A 41 29.91 9.26 -17.67
N ASN A 42 29.84 8.15 -18.41
CA ASN A 42 30.82 7.74 -19.43
C ASN A 42 31.04 8.74 -20.57
N LYS A 43 30.15 9.75 -20.73
CA LYS A 43 30.29 10.85 -21.70
C LYS A 43 30.15 12.24 -21.05
N LYS A 44 30.02 12.33 -19.71
CA LYS A 44 29.81 13.55 -18.90
C LYS A 44 28.69 14.50 -19.39
N ILE A 45 27.71 14.04 -20.17
CA ILE A 45 26.60 14.84 -20.73
C ILE A 45 25.23 14.26 -20.35
N TYR A 46 24.19 15.10 -20.40
CA TYR A 46 22.79 14.66 -20.33
C TYR A 46 22.31 14.10 -21.68
N LYS A 47 21.35 13.16 -21.63
CA LYS A 47 20.77 12.52 -22.83
C LYS A 47 19.30 12.19 -22.59
N ASN A 48 18.47 12.43 -23.61
CA ASN A 48 17.09 11.96 -23.61
C ASN A 48 17.02 10.42 -23.58
N LYS A 49 16.14 9.90 -22.74
CA LYS A 49 15.80 8.49 -22.60
C LYS A 49 14.31 8.33 -22.38
N VAL A 50 13.74 7.37 -23.09
CA VAL A 50 12.39 6.86 -22.87
C VAL A 50 12.44 5.90 -21.69
N PHE A 51 11.49 6.05 -20.77
CA PHE A 51 11.20 5.07 -19.73
C PHE A 51 9.69 4.79 -19.72
N LYS A 52 9.35 3.56 -19.35
CA LYS A 52 7.97 3.10 -19.19
C LYS A 52 7.73 2.73 -17.73
N ARG A 53 6.51 2.89 -17.22
CA ARG A 53 6.16 2.45 -15.87
C ARG A 53 4.77 1.81 -15.75
N HIS A 54 4.66 0.85 -14.84
CA HIS A 54 3.40 0.27 -14.37
C HIS A 54 3.56 -0.11 -12.89
N GLY A 55 2.69 0.40 -12.01
CA GLY A 55 2.81 0.16 -10.57
C GLY A 55 4.21 0.51 -10.03
N PRO A 56 4.90 -0.42 -9.33
CA PRO A 56 6.28 -0.24 -8.88
C PRO A 56 7.34 -0.59 -9.94
N ILE A 57 6.96 -0.98 -11.15
CA ILE A 57 7.89 -1.43 -12.20
C ILE A 57 8.24 -0.29 -13.14
N ILE A 58 9.55 -0.03 -13.30
CA ILE A 58 10.12 0.84 -14.34
C ILE A 58 10.77 -0.04 -15.41
N LYS A 59 10.34 0.12 -16.66
CA LYS A 59 10.82 -0.56 -17.87
C LYS A 59 11.66 0.37 -18.74
N LYS A 60 12.71 -0.14 -19.36
CA LYS A 60 13.59 0.59 -20.29
C LYS A 60 14.14 -0.30 -21.40
N VAL A 61 13.95 0.08 -22.66
CA VAL A 61 14.48 -0.64 -23.82
C VAL A 61 15.91 -0.16 -24.17
N LYS A 62 16.85 -1.08 -24.42
CA LYS A 62 18.20 -0.78 -24.94
C LYS A 62 18.20 -0.64 -26.47
N LYS A 63 19.29 -0.11 -27.04
CA LYS A 63 19.46 0.01 -28.51
C LYS A 63 19.42 -1.33 -29.26
N ASN A 64 19.71 -2.44 -28.59
CA ASN A 64 19.75 -3.79 -29.15
C ASN A 64 18.47 -4.59 -28.86
N GLY A 65 17.32 -3.92 -28.69
CA GLY A 65 16.03 -4.53 -28.37
C GLY A 65 15.88 -5.01 -26.92
N LEU A 66 16.97 -5.41 -26.25
CA LEU A 66 16.93 -5.94 -24.88
C LEU A 66 16.27 -4.95 -23.91
N GLU A 67 15.27 -5.45 -23.20
CA GLU A 67 14.55 -4.71 -22.16
C GLU A 67 15.30 -4.82 -20.81
N LEU A 68 15.12 -3.82 -19.94
CA LEU A 68 15.56 -3.84 -18.56
C LEU A 68 14.39 -3.43 -17.67
N TRP A 69 14.21 -4.17 -16.58
CA TRP A 69 13.14 -4.02 -15.62
C TRP A 69 13.70 -3.61 -14.26
N CYS A 70 13.03 -2.73 -13.54
CA CYS A 70 13.42 -2.27 -12.21
C CYS A 70 12.19 -2.22 -11.31
N ASP A 71 12.18 -3.03 -10.26
CA ASP A 71 11.19 -2.92 -9.19
C ASP A 71 11.68 -1.92 -8.12
N ILE A 72 11.02 -0.78 -8.06
CA ILE A 72 11.33 0.30 -7.10
C ILE A 72 10.52 0.19 -5.79
N THR A 73 9.81 -0.91 -5.56
CA THR A 73 9.23 -1.22 -4.23
C THR A 73 10.33 -1.08 -3.19
N ASN A 74 10.03 -0.39 -2.09
CA ASN A 74 10.96 -0.10 -0.99
C ASN A 74 12.19 0.77 -1.37
N ALA A 75 12.27 1.32 -2.58
CA ALA A 75 13.30 2.30 -2.94
C ALA A 75 13.09 3.65 -2.23
N MET A 76 14.16 4.37 -1.92
CA MET A 76 14.09 5.78 -1.53
C MET A 76 13.74 6.65 -2.75
N ILE A 77 12.80 7.59 -2.58
CA ILE A 77 12.39 8.55 -3.61
C ILE A 77 12.49 9.99 -3.09
N GLU A 78 13.12 10.88 -3.87
CA GLU A 78 13.27 12.30 -3.53
C GLU A 78 13.29 13.20 -4.78
N THR A 79 12.66 14.38 -4.68
CA THR A 79 12.73 15.43 -5.71
C THR A 79 14.03 16.22 -5.58
N ILE A 80 14.73 16.46 -6.69
CA ILE A 80 16.02 17.15 -6.75
C ILE A 80 15.96 18.28 -7.78
N GLN A 81 16.69 19.38 -7.51
CA GLN A 81 16.83 20.51 -8.42
C GLN A 81 18.31 20.67 -8.80
N ILE A 82 18.61 20.82 -10.09
CA ILE A 82 19.96 21.16 -10.57
C ILE A 82 19.88 22.46 -11.38
N GLN A 83 20.69 23.45 -11.01
CA GLN A 83 20.65 24.84 -11.49
C GLN A 83 20.58 25.02 -13.03
N HIS A 84 21.20 24.11 -13.79
CA HIS A 84 21.25 24.16 -15.26
C HIS A 84 20.48 23.03 -15.96
N VAL A 85 19.69 22.24 -15.22
CA VAL A 85 18.91 21.10 -15.77
C VAL A 85 17.43 21.19 -15.38
N GLY A 86 17.12 21.89 -14.29
CA GLY A 86 15.77 22.01 -13.74
C GLY A 86 15.46 20.93 -12.70
N LEU A 87 14.17 20.61 -12.61
CA LEU A 87 13.62 19.64 -11.66
C LEU A 87 13.87 18.20 -12.13
N GLY A 88 14.11 17.32 -11.18
CA GLY A 88 14.30 15.90 -11.40
C GLY A 88 13.90 15.04 -10.20
N LEU A 89 13.86 13.74 -10.45
CA LEU A 89 13.43 12.69 -9.55
C LEU A 89 14.58 11.73 -9.33
N ARG A 90 15.05 11.59 -8.09
CA ARG A 90 16.03 10.58 -7.70
C ARG A 90 15.31 9.38 -7.08
N ILE A 91 15.65 8.20 -7.57
CA ILE A 91 15.25 6.91 -7.00
C ILE A 91 16.53 6.17 -6.61
N THR A 92 16.65 5.74 -5.35
CA THR A 92 17.82 5.04 -4.82
C THR A 92 17.37 3.77 -4.10
N LYS A 93 17.86 2.60 -4.55
CA LYS A 93 17.63 1.30 -3.90
C LYS A 93 18.92 0.50 -3.90
N ASN A 94 19.30 0.01 -2.72
CA ASN A 94 20.61 -0.58 -2.45
C ASN A 94 21.73 0.37 -2.92
N SER A 95 22.81 -0.16 -3.51
CA SER A 95 23.86 0.70 -4.07
C SER A 95 23.44 1.49 -5.31
N TYR A 96 22.26 1.29 -5.89
CA TYR A 96 21.88 1.87 -7.19
C TYR A 96 21.08 3.16 -7.05
N CYS A 97 21.50 4.18 -7.82
CA CYS A 97 20.77 5.45 -7.99
C CYS A 97 20.36 5.66 -9.47
N LEU A 98 19.14 6.16 -9.69
CA LEU A 98 18.57 6.59 -10.96
C LEU A 98 18.06 8.02 -10.81
N GLU A 99 18.49 8.93 -11.68
CA GLU A 99 18.06 10.33 -11.69
C GLU A 99 17.39 10.65 -13.02
N LEU A 100 16.13 11.10 -12.97
CA LEU A 100 15.27 11.42 -14.11
C LEU A 100 14.95 12.92 -14.09
N PHE A 101 15.38 13.71 -15.09
CA PHE A 101 15.10 15.15 -15.15
C PHE A 101 14.05 15.47 -16.23
N GLY A 102 13.12 16.40 -15.94
CA GLY A 102 12.00 16.75 -16.81
C GLY A 102 10.67 16.88 -16.05
N TYR A 103 9.55 16.56 -16.72
CA TYR A 103 8.20 16.58 -16.12
C TYR A 103 8.00 15.38 -15.19
N ILE A 104 8.34 15.53 -13.90
CA ILE A 104 8.35 14.41 -12.94
C ILE A 104 7.06 14.22 -12.14
N ASP A 105 6.15 15.19 -12.07
CA ASP A 105 5.05 15.18 -11.09
C ASP A 105 4.13 13.96 -11.22
N GLY A 106 3.79 13.60 -12.46
CA GLY A 106 2.98 12.41 -12.77
C GLY A 106 3.69 11.08 -12.47
N TRP A 107 5.02 11.07 -12.39
CA TRP A 107 5.81 9.94 -11.91
C TRP A 107 5.90 9.94 -10.39
N PHE A 108 6.32 11.04 -9.77
CA PHE A 108 6.46 11.15 -8.31
C PHE A 108 5.15 10.82 -7.59
N LYS A 109 4.01 11.35 -8.05
CA LYS A 109 2.66 11.08 -7.50
C LYS A 109 2.30 9.59 -7.46
N GLU A 110 2.76 8.81 -8.43
CA GLU A 110 2.40 7.40 -8.58
C GLU A 110 3.43 6.46 -7.94
N LEU A 111 4.71 6.76 -8.13
CA LEU A 111 5.82 5.94 -7.62
C LEU A 111 5.97 6.04 -6.09
N LYS A 112 5.64 7.18 -5.48
CA LYS A 112 5.74 7.37 -4.01
C LYS A 112 4.81 6.49 -3.16
N LYS A 113 3.86 5.81 -3.79
CA LYS A 113 3.00 4.78 -3.15
C LYS A 113 3.81 3.53 -2.79
N PHE A 114 4.80 3.19 -3.62
CA PHE A 114 5.63 1.99 -3.53
C PHE A 114 7.04 2.27 -2.95
N CYS A 115 7.46 3.53 -2.98
CA CYS A 115 8.74 3.99 -2.44
C CYS A 115 8.64 4.53 -1.00
N ILE A 116 9.81 4.78 -0.40
CA ILE A 116 10.00 5.41 0.89
C ILE A 116 10.47 6.86 0.67
N GLN A 117 9.84 7.83 1.33
CA GLN A 117 10.20 9.25 1.28
C GLN A 117 10.98 9.68 2.53
N LYS A 118 11.64 10.84 2.48
CA LYS A 118 12.30 11.47 3.64
C LYS A 118 11.53 12.71 4.11
N GLN A 119 11.89 13.22 5.30
CA GLN A 119 11.51 14.55 5.78
C GLN A 119 9.99 14.83 5.81
N ILE A 120 9.18 13.90 6.35
CA ILE A 120 7.71 14.03 6.47
C ILE A 120 7.25 15.40 7.02
N LYS A 121 8.00 15.97 7.97
CA LYS A 121 7.75 17.29 8.58
C LYS A 121 7.78 18.47 7.60
N ASN A 122 8.32 18.30 6.39
CA ASN A 122 8.30 19.35 5.36
C ASN A 122 6.90 19.43 4.73
N LEU A 123 6.34 18.28 4.36
CA LEU A 123 5.08 18.15 3.63
C LEU A 123 3.84 18.13 4.55
N TYR A 124 4.00 17.64 5.78
CA TYR A 124 2.90 17.38 6.71
C TYR A 124 3.14 17.99 8.09
N ILE A 125 2.05 18.17 8.83
CA ILE A 125 2.01 18.48 10.26
C ILE A 125 1.47 17.22 10.97
N ILE A 126 2.22 16.71 11.95
CA ILE A 126 1.73 15.65 12.85
C ILE A 126 0.95 16.35 13.96
N SER A 127 -0.29 15.92 14.17
CA SER A 127 -1.25 16.52 15.10
C SER A 127 -1.55 15.54 16.25
N ASN A 128 -2.73 15.63 16.85
CA ASN A 128 -3.16 14.84 18.00
C ASN A 128 -3.01 13.33 17.76
N LYS A 129 -2.75 12.60 18.85
CA LYS A 129 -2.81 11.14 18.89
C LYS A 129 -4.27 10.70 18.67
N LEU A 130 -4.44 9.60 17.94
CA LEU A 130 -5.72 8.93 17.65
C LEU A 130 -5.83 7.59 18.37
N GLY A 131 -4.71 6.90 18.62
CA GLY A 131 -4.70 5.63 19.35
C GLY A 131 -3.29 5.15 19.70
N CYS A 132 -3.22 4.21 20.65
CA CYS A 132 -2.02 3.45 21.00
C CYS A 132 -2.15 2.06 20.38
N GLY A 133 -1.32 1.72 19.39
CA GLY A 133 -1.22 0.35 18.88
C GLY A 133 -0.22 -0.48 19.69
N ASN A 134 -0.20 -1.80 19.48
CA ASN A 134 0.76 -2.68 20.17
C ASN A 134 2.23 -2.29 19.90
N PHE A 135 2.54 -1.86 18.66
CA PHE A 135 3.90 -1.60 18.16
C PHE A 135 4.15 -0.13 17.73
N ALA A 136 3.10 0.68 17.57
CA ALA A 136 3.17 2.02 16.99
C ALA A 136 2.06 2.93 17.53
N ASP A 137 2.35 4.23 17.56
CA ASP A 137 1.34 5.25 17.88
C ASP A 137 0.65 5.74 16.61
N VAL A 138 -0.68 5.88 16.65
CA VAL A 138 -1.48 6.42 15.55
C VAL A 138 -1.75 7.89 15.79
N HIS A 139 -1.42 8.76 14.83
CA HIS A 139 -1.64 10.20 14.89
C HIS A 139 -2.45 10.72 13.69
N ARG A 140 -3.16 11.83 13.89
CA ARG A 140 -3.74 12.63 12.81
C ARG A 140 -2.63 13.39 12.09
N LEU A 141 -2.66 13.39 10.76
CA LEU A 141 -1.63 13.98 9.91
C LEU A 141 -2.28 14.93 8.90
N ILE A 142 -1.87 16.20 8.88
CA ILE A 142 -2.45 17.25 8.02
C ILE A 142 -1.41 17.64 6.95
N ARG A 143 -1.79 17.60 5.67
CA ARG A 143 -0.89 17.97 4.57
C ARG A 143 -0.89 19.48 4.34
N LYS A 144 0.29 20.10 4.33
CA LYS A 144 0.41 21.58 4.27
C LYS A 144 -0.08 22.21 2.96
N SER A 145 -0.02 21.48 1.84
CA SER A 145 -0.35 22.01 0.50
C SER A 145 -1.85 22.25 0.26
N ASP A 146 -2.70 21.46 0.91
CA ASP A 146 -4.15 21.41 0.66
C ASP A 146 -4.98 21.20 1.93
N GLN A 147 -4.34 21.24 3.10
CA GLN A 147 -4.91 20.96 4.43
C GLN A 147 -5.64 19.61 4.55
N LYS A 148 -5.45 18.69 3.60
CA LYS A 148 -6.11 17.39 3.62
C LYS A 148 -5.55 16.52 4.75
N GLU A 149 -6.46 15.80 5.41
CA GLU A 149 -6.15 14.97 6.57
C GLU A 149 -5.98 13.48 6.23
N PHE A 150 -5.13 12.83 7.02
CA PHE A 150 -4.65 11.47 6.89
C PHE A 150 -4.41 10.88 8.29
N ALA A 151 -4.29 9.57 8.41
CA ALA A 151 -3.76 8.92 9.61
C ALA A 151 -2.30 8.51 9.36
N VAL A 152 -1.48 8.49 10.41
CA VAL A 152 -0.11 7.98 10.35
C VAL A 152 0.17 7.05 11.52
N LYS A 153 0.65 5.84 11.23
CA LYS A 153 1.32 4.98 12.23
C LYS A 153 2.79 5.42 12.35
N ILE A 154 3.25 5.66 13.57
CA ILE A 154 4.61 6.09 13.89
C ILE A 154 5.30 5.02 14.73
N TYR A 155 6.39 4.45 14.19
CA TYR A 155 7.22 3.45 14.86
C TYR A 155 8.55 4.09 15.24
N ASP A 156 8.86 4.17 16.53
CA ASP A 156 10.16 4.67 17.02
C ASP A 156 11.21 3.57 16.94
N LYS A 157 12.31 3.82 16.19
CA LYS A 157 13.47 2.93 16.05
C LYS A 157 14.21 2.68 17.36
N LYS A 158 13.94 3.45 18.41
CA LYS A 158 14.48 3.24 19.77
C LYS A 158 13.57 2.43 20.70
N SER A 159 12.34 2.13 20.30
CA SER A 159 11.42 1.35 21.13
C SER A 159 11.90 -0.10 21.26
N HIS A 160 11.80 -0.67 22.47
CA HIS A 160 12.01 -2.12 22.67
C HIS A 160 10.97 -2.98 21.93
N LYS A 161 9.88 -2.39 21.43
CA LYS A 161 8.88 -3.03 20.56
C LYS A 161 9.14 -2.84 19.06
N PHE A 162 10.28 -2.24 18.67
CA PHE A 162 10.59 -2.00 17.27
C PHE A 162 11.06 -3.27 16.56
N ASP A 163 10.20 -3.82 15.70
CA ASP A 163 10.52 -4.95 14.83
C ASP A 163 10.49 -4.52 13.36
N SER A 164 11.67 -4.32 12.77
CA SER A 164 11.80 -3.92 11.37
C SER A 164 11.19 -4.92 10.39
N GLU A 165 11.26 -6.22 10.67
CA GLU A 165 10.75 -7.26 9.77
C GLU A 165 9.22 -7.22 9.72
N CYS A 166 8.57 -7.06 10.88
CA CYS A 166 7.11 -6.90 10.93
C CYS A 166 6.64 -5.58 10.31
N ILE A 167 7.39 -4.48 10.47
CA ILE A 167 7.07 -3.19 9.82
C ILE A 167 7.19 -3.28 8.28
N ILE A 168 8.25 -3.92 7.77
CA ILE A 168 8.44 -4.14 6.34
C ILE A 168 7.31 -5.04 5.80
N LYS A 169 6.99 -6.12 6.51
CA LYS A 169 5.95 -7.08 6.12
C LYS A 169 4.54 -6.50 6.16
N GLU A 170 4.18 -5.73 7.17
CA GLU A 170 2.91 -4.98 7.23
C GLU A 170 2.77 -4.09 5.99
N LEU A 171 3.83 -3.35 5.64
CA LEU A 171 3.83 -2.48 4.46
C LEU A 171 3.75 -3.25 3.13
N GLU A 172 4.45 -4.38 3.01
CA GLU A 172 4.41 -5.24 1.81
C GLU A 172 3.07 -5.95 1.63
N ILE A 173 2.43 -6.37 2.73
CA ILE A 173 1.07 -6.93 2.72
C ILE A 173 0.08 -5.83 2.30
N LEU A 174 0.08 -4.68 2.97
CA LEU A 174 -0.84 -3.58 2.68
C LEU A 174 -0.73 -3.06 1.24
N ARG A 175 0.47 -3.00 0.65
CA ARG A 175 0.67 -2.61 -0.75
C ARG A 175 0.16 -3.63 -1.78
N LYS A 176 -0.18 -4.86 -1.37
CA LYS A 176 -0.82 -5.89 -2.21
C LYS A 176 -2.35 -5.90 -2.07
N MET A 177 -2.91 -5.08 -1.18
CA MET A 177 -4.36 -4.97 -0.97
C MET A 177 -4.97 -3.89 -1.86
N ASP A 178 -6.10 -4.23 -2.50
CA ASP A 178 -6.91 -3.33 -3.32
C ASP A 178 -8.38 -3.76 -3.12
N HIS A 179 -8.98 -3.27 -2.04
CA HIS A 179 -10.35 -3.63 -1.64
C HIS A 179 -11.01 -2.47 -0.90
N THR A 180 -12.28 -2.17 -1.20
CA THR A 180 -13.01 -1.01 -0.65
C THR A 180 -13.13 -1.04 0.88
N ASN A 181 -13.07 -2.24 1.45
CA ASN A 181 -13.27 -2.52 2.87
C ASN A 181 -11.96 -2.97 3.55
N VAL A 182 -10.80 -2.58 3.02
CA VAL A 182 -9.46 -2.77 3.61
C VAL A 182 -8.70 -1.44 3.59
N ILE A 183 -7.91 -1.15 4.64
CA ILE A 183 -7.21 0.13 4.77
C ILE A 183 -6.16 0.32 3.67
N THR A 184 -6.16 1.50 3.03
CA THR A 184 -5.22 1.82 1.94
C THR A 184 -4.02 2.61 2.47
N VAL A 185 -2.80 2.10 2.24
CA VAL A 185 -1.55 2.87 2.40
C VAL A 185 -1.37 3.83 1.22
N LEU A 186 -1.07 5.08 1.52
CA LEU A 186 -0.95 6.16 0.55
C LEU A 186 0.51 6.56 0.32
N GLU A 187 1.27 6.72 1.41
CA GLU A 187 2.66 7.19 1.40
C GLU A 187 3.44 6.57 2.56
N THR A 188 4.74 6.35 2.39
CA THR A 188 5.64 5.87 3.46
C THR A 188 6.80 6.85 3.62
N PHE A 189 7.19 7.15 4.85
CA PHE A 189 8.36 7.98 5.14
C PHE A 189 9.28 7.30 6.15
N GLU A 190 10.56 7.64 6.08
CA GLU A 190 11.56 7.21 7.06
C GLU A 190 12.47 8.36 7.49
N SER A 191 13.00 8.22 8.71
CA SER A 191 13.99 9.10 9.31
C SER A 191 15.01 8.28 10.12
N GLN A 192 16.02 8.96 10.67
CA GLN A 192 16.99 8.34 11.58
C GLN A 192 16.34 7.81 12.89
N LYS A 193 15.18 8.33 13.29
CA LYS A 193 14.52 7.98 14.56
C LYS A 193 13.23 7.20 14.40
N SER A 194 12.51 7.34 13.29
CA SER A 194 11.16 6.78 13.16
C SER A 194 10.81 6.42 11.71
N VAL A 195 9.95 5.40 11.58
CA VAL A 195 9.25 5.02 10.35
C VAL A 195 7.80 5.51 10.43
N PHE A 196 7.24 5.94 9.31
CA PHE A 196 5.89 6.49 9.20
C PHE A 196 5.13 5.82 8.06
N ILE A 197 3.99 5.18 8.36
CA ILE A 197 3.08 4.63 7.36
C ILE A 197 1.82 5.52 7.33
N VAL A 198 1.56 6.17 6.20
CA VAL A 198 0.44 7.12 6.04
C VAL A 198 -0.71 6.44 5.27
N THR A 199 -1.91 6.48 5.84
CA THR A 199 -3.14 5.91 5.27
C THR A 199 -4.20 6.99 5.06
N GLU A 200 -5.35 6.61 4.50
CA GLU A 200 -6.57 7.41 4.67
C GLU A 200 -6.93 7.58 6.16
N LEU A 201 -7.66 8.66 6.48
CA LEU A 201 -8.18 8.93 7.82
C LEU A 201 -9.65 8.50 7.91
N LEU A 202 -9.97 7.63 8.86
CA LEU A 202 -11.30 7.05 9.04
C LEU A 202 -11.97 7.65 10.29
N ASN A 203 -12.60 8.82 10.11
CA ASN A 203 -13.13 9.65 11.20
C ASN A 203 -14.45 9.15 11.81
N SER A 204 -15.05 8.06 11.33
CA SER A 204 -16.39 7.62 11.80
C SER A 204 -16.34 6.57 12.93
N GLY A 205 -15.20 6.44 13.60
CA GLY A 205 -15.00 5.49 14.71
C GLY A 205 -14.69 4.06 14.27
N ASN A 206 -14.86 3.14 15.22
CA ASN A 206 -14.66 1.69 15.05
C ASN A 206 -15.92 0.92 15.48
N LEU A 207 -15.95 -0.40 15.25
CA LEU A 207 -17.13 -1.23 15.53
C LEU A 207 -17.41 -1.36 17.03
N ASP A 208 -16.37 -1.36 17.87
CA ASP A 208 -16.51 -1.32 19.33
C ASP A 208 -17.31 -0.09 19.81
N HIS A 209 -16.99 1.09 19.26
CA HIS A 209 -17.67 2.34 19.59
C HIS A 209 -19.12 2.40 19.10
N ILE A 210 -19.48 1.62 18.07
CA ILE A 210 -20.87 1.47 17.61
C ILE A 210 -21.61 0.50 18.52
N LEU A 211 -21.01 -0.66 18.83
CA LEU A 211 -21.65 -1.69 19.66
C LEU A 211 -21.86 -1.25 21.12
N SER A 212 -20.96 -0.44 21.67
CA SER A 212 -21.14 0.21 22.99
C SER A 212 -22.22 1.31 23.02
N LYS A 213 -22.84 1.65 21.88
CA LYS A 213 -23.82 2.74 21.75
C LYS A 213 -25.11 2.38 21.02
N THR A 214 -25.13 1.29 20.25
CA THR A 214 -26.19 1.02 19.27
C THR A 214 -26.49 -0.47 19.20
N ILE A 215 -27.68 -0.83 19.70
CA ILE A 215 -28.24 -2.17 19.52
C ILE A 215 -28.49 -2.39 18.02
N LEU A 216 -27.82 -3.38 17.43
CA LEU A 216 -27.98 -3.73 16.02
C LEU A 216 -29.11 -4.74 15.83
N THR A 217 -29.83 -4.64 14.70
CA THR A 217 -30.78 -5.69 14.32
C THR A 217 -30.05 -6.93 13.79
N GLU A 218 -30.71 -8.10 13.78
CA GLU A 218 -30.17 -9.28 13.08
C GLU A 218 -29.80 -8.94 11.62
N ASP A 219 -30.63 -8.15 10.94
CA ASP A 219 -30.38 -7.79 9.55
C ASP A 219 -29.15 -6.88 9.38
N ASP A 220 -28.85 -6.04 10.37
CA ASP A 220 -27.65 -5.21 10.43
C ASP A 220 -26.39 -6.02 10.81
N ALA A 221 -26.52 -6.98 11.73
CA ALA A 221 -25.45 -7.93 12.02
C ALA A 221 -25.06 -8.73 10.77
N ILE A 222 -26.03 -9.24 10.01
CA ILE A 222 -25.78 -9.96 8.74
C ILE A 222 -25.14 -9.03 7.70
N LYS A 223 -25.58 -7.76 7.56
CA LYS A 223 -24.94 -6.77 6.65
C LYS A 223 -23.46 -6.58 7.00
N GLY A 224 -23.16 -6.26 8.26
CA GLY A 224 -21.80 -5.96 8.71
C GLY A 224 -20.87 -7.17 8.62
N ILE A 225 -21.31 -8.33 9.08
CA ILE A 225 -20.53 -9.57 8.98
C ILE A 225 -20.30 -9.96 7.52
N PHE A 226 -21.26 -9.77 6.62
CA PHE A 226 -21.01 -10.00 5.19
C PHE A 226 -19.83 -9.16 4.65
N LYS A 227 -19.69 -7.89 5.08
CA LYS A 227 -18.58 -7.02 4.67
C LYS A 227 -17.23 -7.44 5.23
N ILE A 228 -17.20 -7.85 6.50
CA ILE A 228 -15.99 -8.37 7.15
C ILE A 228 -15.56 -9.68 6.47
N ILE A 229 -16.50 -10.59 6.19
CA ILE A 229 -16.26 -11.83 5.44
C ILE A 229 -15.82 -11.54 4.00
N ASP A 230 -16.40 -10.57 3.30
CA ASP A 230 -16.01 -10.15 1.93
C ASP A 230 -14.55 -9.67 1.87
N ALA A 231 -14.17 -8.78 2.81
CA ALA A 231 -12.82 -8.25 2.92
C ALA A 231 -11.79 -9.31 3.32
N LEU A 232 -12.08 -10.16 4.32
CA LEU A 232 -11.16 -11.23 4.72
C LEU A 232 -11.07 -12.35 3.68
N THR A 233 -12.14 -12.69 2.97
CA THR A 233 -12.07 -13.62 1.83
C THR A 233 -11.12 -13.07 0.75
N TYR A 234 -11.10 -11.76 0.52
CA TYR A 234 -10.10 -11.12 -0.35
C TYR A 234 -8.68 -11.22 0.22
N ILE A 235 -8.46 -10.92 1.50
CA ILE A 235 -7.15 -11.01 2.17
C ILE A 235 -6.61 -12.46 2.12
N HIS A 236 -7.44 -13.45 2.44
CA HIS A 236 -7.11 -14.88 2.36
C HIS A 236 -6.77 -15.30 0.92
N SER A 237 -7.46 -14.75 -0.09
CA SER A 237 -7.13 -14.99 -1.51
C SER A 237 -5.77 -14.40 -1.96
N LYS A 238 -5.11 -13.60 -1.11
CA LYS A 238 -3.72 -13.16 -1.29
C LYS A 238 -2.71 -14.00 -0.52
N GLY A 239 -3.14 -15.09 0.12
CA GLY A 239 -2.28 -15.93 0.96
C GLY A 239 -1.86 -15.23 2.25
N VAL A 240 -2.71 -14.37 2.82
CA VAL A 240 -2.45 -13.61 4.06
C VAL A 240 -3.49 -13.97 5.12
N ILE A 241 -3.06 -14.08 6.38
CA ILE A 241 -3.91 -14.22 7.58
C ILE A 241 -3.78 -12.91 8.39
N HIS A 242 -4.88 -12.41 8.98
CA HIS A 242 -4.88 -11.12 9.69
C HIS A 242 -4.48 -11.25 11.17
N ARG A 243 -4.93 -12.30 11.86
CA ARG A 243 -4.57 -12.73 13.22
C ARG A 243 -4.94 -11.80 14.40
N ASP A 244 -5.26 -10.54 14.14
CA ASP A 244 -5.88 -9.63 15.13
C ASP A 244 -7.20 -9.03 14.60
N ILE A 245 -8.19 -9.89 14.34
CA ILE A 245 -9.54 -9.47 13.98
C ILE A 245 -10.36 -9.28 15.25
N LYS A 246 -10.85 -8.05 15.44
CA LYS A 246 -11.62 -7.60 16.60
C LYS A 246 -12.35 -6.29 16.27
N PRO A 247 -13.40 -5.89 17.00
CA PRO A 247 -14.20 -4.71 16.69
C PRO A 247 -13.40 -3.40 16.62
N GLU A 248 -12.33 -3.26 17.40
CA GLU A 248 -11.51 -2.04 17.42
C GLU A 248 -10.76 -1.82 16.11
N ASN A 249 -10.41 -2.90 15.42
CA ASN A 249 -9.67 -2.89 14.14
C ASN A 249 -10.60 -2.78 12.92
N ILE A 250 -11.92 -2.86 13.11
CA ILE A 250 -12.94 -2.59 12.08
C ILE A 250 -13.33 -1.11 12.16
N LEU A 251 -12.70 -0.29 11.32
CA LEU A 251 -12.89 1.17 11.27
C LEU A 251 -13.98 1.57 10.28
N PHE A 252 -14.45 2.82 10.34
CA PHE A 252 -15.53 3.31 9.49
C PHE A 252 -15.13 4.55 8.68
N ARG A 253 -15.26 4.46 7.35
CA ARG A 253 -15.06 5.59 6.43
C ARG A 253 -16.20 6.59 6.47
N LYS A 254 -17.41 6.09 6.72
CA LYS A 254 -18.66 6.82 7.01
C LYS A 254 -19.43 6.05 8.09
N PRO A 255 -20.33 6.65 8.87
CA PRO A 255 -21.13 5.94 9.89
C PRO A 255 -22.22 5.06 9.23
N ASN A 256 -21.80 3.98 8.58
CA ASN A 256 -22.63 3.03 7.86
C ASN A 256 -21.89 1.69 7.74
N LEU A 257 -22.58 0.57 7.97
CA LEU A 257 -22.06 -0.80 7.90
C LEU A 257 -21.50 -1.17 6.51
N GLU A 258 -21.97 -0.53 5.44
CA GLU A 258 -21.42 -0.70 4.09
C GLU A 258 -19.98 -0.16 3.93
N GLU A 259 -19.58 0.78 4.79
CA GLU A 259 -18.34 1.57 4.74
C GLU A 259 -17.34 1.18 5.86
N MET A 260 -17.48 -0.04 6.39
CA MET A 260 -16.48 -0.73 7.23
C MET A 260 -15.15 -0.89 6.49
N VAL A 261 -14.04 -0.82 7.21
CA VAL A 261 -12.68 -0.98 6.70
C VAL A 261 -11.85 -1.78 7.70
N ILE A 262 -11.34 -2.94 7.29
CA ILE A 262 -10.39 -3.73 8.09
C ILE A 262 -9.05 -3.02 8.13
N SER A 263 -8.48 -2.91 9.34
CA SER A 263 -7.24 -2.18 9.61
C SER A 263 -6.35 -2.90 10.65
N ASP A 264 -5.17 -2.33 10.89
CA ASP A 264 -4.08 -2.87 11.71
C ASP A 264 -3.57 -4.26 11.28
N PHE A 265 -2.78 -4.26 10.20
CA PHE A 265 -2.07 -5.43 9.69
C PHE A 265 -0.73 -5.68 10.42
N GLY A 266 -0.52 -5.09 11.61
CA GLY A 266 0.75 -5.20 12.36
C GLY A 266 1.04 -6.61 12.90
N LEU A 267 0.04 -7.50 12.93
CA LEU A 267 0.19 -8.93 13.21
C LEU A 267 -0.08 -9.82 11.99
N ALA A 268 -0.39 -9.25 10.82
CA ALA A 268 -0.69 -10.01 9.61
C ALA A 268 0.54 -10.75 9.08
N GLU A 269 0.30 -11.90 8.44
CA GLU A 269 1.33 -12.86 8.09
C GLU A 269 0.96 -13.58 6.79
N TYR A 270 1.95 -14.04 6.02
CA TYR A 270 1.67 -14.91 4.88
C TYR A 270 1.40 -16.34 5.37
N HIS A 271 0.40 -17.01 4.79
CA HIS A 271 0.07 -18.40 5.14
C HIS A 271 1.29 -19.31 4.97
N ASN A 272 1.56 -20.13 5.98
CA ASN A 272 2.58 -21.15 5.95
C ASN A 272 1.90 -22.49 6.24
N ASP A 273 2.06 -23.47 5.34
CA ASP A 273 1.41 -24.78 5.46
C ASP A 273 1.96 -25.58 6.66
N GLU A 274 3.14 -25.24 7.18
CA GLU A 274 3.68 -25.77 8.44
C GLU A 274 3.10 -25.10 9.70
N GLY A 275 2.36 -23.99 9.54
CA GLY A 275 1.82 -23.18 10.64
C GLY A 275 2.86 -22.43 11.47
N GLN A 276 4.14 -22.48 11.07
CA GLN A 276 5.23 -21.78 11.77
C GLN A 276 5.23 -20.29 11.41
N TYR A 277 5.03 -19.42 12.41
CA TYR A 277 4.97 -17.97 12.25
C TYR A 277 5.90 -17.28 13.26
N LYS A 278 6.39 -16.05 12.96
CA LYS A 278 7.33 -15.34 13.87
C LYS A 278 6.78 -15.17 15.29
N TYR A 279 5.48 -14.91 15.38
CA TYR A 279 4.70 -15.00 16.62
C TYR A 279 3.70 -16.14 16.45
N HIS A 280 3.83 -17.19 17.26
CA HIS A 280 2.89 -18.32 17.26
C HIS A 280 1.61 -17.89 17.97
N ARG A 281 1.66 -17.60 19.28
CA ARG A 281 0.57 -16.93 20.01
C ARG A 281 0.58 -15.42 19.75
N CYS A 282 -0.42 -14.90 19.05
CA CYS A 282 -0.66 -13.46 18.88
C CYS A 282 -2.11 -13.17 18.52
N GLY A 283 -2.56 -11.94 18.79
CA GLY A 283 -3.95 -11.49 18.68
C GLY A 283 -4.46 -11.00 20.03
N THR A 284 -5.75 -10.66 20.11
CA THR A 284 -6.37 -10.11 21.32
C THR A 284 -7.23 -11.15 22.04
N VAL A 285 -6.95 -11.38 23.33
CA VAL A 285 -7.73 -12.31 24.18
C VAL A 285 -9.20 -11.89 24.21
N GLY A 286 -10.10 -12.87 24.22
CA GLY A 286 -11.54 -12.67 24.05
C GLY A 286 -11.99 -12.77 22.58
N ASN A 287 -11.08 -12.58 21.62
CA ASN A 287 -11.32 -12.70 20.17
C ASN A 287 -10.45 -13.78 19.47
N MET A 288 -9.35 -14.23 20.09
CA MET A 288 -8.47 -15.26 19.52
C MET A 288 -9.15 -16.63 19.41
N ALA A 289 -8.72 -17.40 18.41
CA ALA A 289 -9.13 -18.80 18.27
C ALA A 289 -8.46 -19.71 19.33
N PRO A 290 -9.13 -20.76 19.84
CA PRO A 290 -8.62 -21.57 20.95
C PRO A 290 -7.28 -22.27 20.66
N GLU A 291 -7.02 -22.64 19.40
CA GLU A 291 -5.76 -23.25 18.96
C GLU A 291 -4.55 -22.30 19.12
N ILE A 292 -4.74 -20.98 18.95
CA ILE A 292 -3.69 -19.97 19.16
C ILE A 292 -3.31 -19.89 20.64
N LEU A 293 -4.30 -19.94 21.54
CA LEU A 293 -4.05 -19.96 22.97
C LEU A 293 -3.29 -21.22 23.40
N LYS A 294 -3.55 -22.36 22.74
CA LYS A 294 -2.93 -23.68 22.98
C LYS A 294 -1.55 -23.90 22.33
N ASP A 295 -0.97 -22.87 21.70
CA ASP A 295 0.31 -22.97 20.96
C ASP A 295 0.29 -23.96 19.77
N GLN A 296 -0.88 -24.25 19.22
CA GLN A 296 -1.06 -25.18 18.10
C GLN A 296 -0.91 -24.45 16.75
N SER A 297 -0.43 -25.15 15.72
CA SER A 297 -0.42 -24.62 14.34
C SER A 297 -1.83 -24.28 13.86
N TYR A 298 -1.99 -23.15 13.16
CA TYR A 298 -3.29 -22.66 12.67
C TYR A 298 -3.21 -22.07 11.26
N ASP A 299 -4.36 -22.08 10.58
CA ASP A 299 -4.56 -21.57 9.22
C ASP A 299 -5.43 -20.30 9.22
N TYR A 300 -5.93 -19.94 8.04
CA TYR A 300 -6.87 -18.84 7.80
C TYR A 300 -8.23 -18.98 8.54
N LYS A 301 -8.57 -20.14 9.11
CA LYS A 301 -9.79 -20.32 9.92
C LYS A 301 -9.68 -19.76 11.33
N ALA A 302 -8.48 -19.36 11.78
CA ALA A 302 -8.33 -18.56 12.99
C ALA A 302 -9.08 -17.22 12.85
N ASP A 303 -8.89 -16.50 11.75
CA ASP A 303 -9.65 -15.27 11.44
C ASP A 303 -11.17 -15.56 11.40
N CYS A 304 -11.59 -16.73 10.92
CA CYS A 304 -13.01 -17.10 10.88
C CYS A 304 -13.65 -17.19 12.28
N TYR A 305 -12.91 -17.71 13.26
CA TYR A 305 -13.36 -17.75 14.66
C TYR A 305 -13.50 -16.33 15.22
N SER A 306 -12.51 -15.46 14.98
CA SER A 306 -12.57 -14.06 15.42
C SER A 306 -13.72 -13.28 14.79
N VAL A 307 -14.05 -13.49 13.50
CA VAL A 307 -15.28 -12.94 12.90
C VAL A 307 -16.54 -13.54 13.55
N GLY A 308 -16.50 -14.82 13.95
CA GLY A 308 -17.55 -15.47 14.74
C GLY A 308 -17.80 -14.78 16.10
N ILE A 309 -16.74 -14.37 16.80
CA ILE A 309 -16.85 -13.61 18.06
C ILE A 309 -17.47 -12.25 17.82
N ILE A 310 -17.03 -11.52 16.78
CA ILE A 310 -17.67 -10.25 16.39
C ILE A 310 -19.15 -10.47 16.07
N PHE A 311 -19.52 -11.56 15.39
CA PHE A 311 -20.92 -11.86 15.08
C PHE A 311 -21.75 -12.17 16.34
N TYR A 312 -21.19 -12.93 17.29
CA TYR A 312 -21.80 -13.16 18.60
C TYR A 312 -22.03 -11.83 19.34
N GLN A 313 -21.04 -10.94 19.40
CA GLN A 313 -21.15 -9.62 20.03
C GLN A 313 -22.19 -8.74 19.34
N MET A 314 -22.24 -8.72 18.01
CA MET A 314 -23.26 -7.98 17.24
C MET A 314 -24.69 -8.47 17.52
N LEU A 315 -24.88 -9.77 17.77
CA LEU A 315 -26.20 -10.37 18.04
C LEU A 315 -26.62 -10.32 19.52
N THR A 316 -25.67 -10.32 20.45
CA THR A 316 -25.96 -10.39 21.91
C THR A 316 -25.74 -9.07 22.65
N GLN A 317 -24.99 -8.13 22.07
CA GLN A 317 -24.50 -6.90 22.70
C GLN A 317 -23.57 -7.14 23.93
N VAL A 318 -23.05 -8.37 24.09
CA VAL A 318 -22.07 -8.74 25.12
C VAL A 318 -20.66 -8.70 24.51
N GLN A 319 -19.73 -7.97 25.13
CA GLN A 319 -18.40 -7.64 24.56
C GLN A 319 -17.60 -8.85 24.03
N SER A 320 -17.67 -9.98 24.72
CA SER A 320 -17.16 -11.29 24.28
C SER A 320 -17.83 -12.36 25.15
N PRO A 321 -18.05 -13.60 24.66
CA PRO A 321 -18.53 -14.70 25.49
C PRO A 321 -17.53 -15.13 26.59
N PHE A 322 -16.29 -14.63 26.57
CA PHE A 322 -15.21 -15.08 27.48
C PHE A 322 -14.71 -14.02 28.47
N ILE A 323 -14.96 -12.73 28.22
CA ILE A 323 -14.41 -11.63 29.03
C ILE A 323 -15.13 -11.53 30.38
N VAL A 324 -14.35 -11.52 31.45
CA VAL A 324 -14.76 -11.28 32.84
C VAL A 324 -13.72 -10.38 33.54
N GLU A 325 -13.91 -10.12 34.84
CA GLU A 325 -13.02 -9.25 35.62
C GLU A 325 -11.60 -9.80 35.80
N ASP A 326 -11.43 -11.13 35.95
CA ASP A 326 -10.09 -11.73 35.95
C ASP A 326 -9.60 -12.07 34.54
N TYR A 327 -8.36 -11.67 34.27
CA TYR A 327 -7.69 -11.90 33.00
C TYR A 327 -7.25 -13.37 32.81
N GLN A 328 -6.89 -14.08 33.87
CA GLN A 328 -6.50 -15.50 33.76
C GLN A 328 -7.74 -16.38 33.51
N GLU A 329 -8.84 -16.15 34.23
CA GLU A 329 -10.12 -16.80 33.98
C GLU A 329 -10.66 -16.47 32.58
N THR A 330 -10.47 -15.22 32.09
CA THR A 330 -10.79 -14.84 30.71
C THR A 330 -9.98 -15.64 29.67
N ILE A 331 -8.67 -15.82 29.88
CA ILE A 331 -7.83 -16.68 29.03
C ILE A 331 -8.37 -18.12 29.05
N GLN A 332 -8.63 -18.68 30.24
CA GLN A 332 -9.12 -20.05 30.39
C GLN A 332 -10.48 -20.26 29.71
N ARG A 333 -11.42 -19.32 29.85
CA ARG A 333 -12.71 -19.37 29.14
C ARG A 333 -12.54 -19.35 27.62
N ASN A 334 -11.68 -18.48 27.09
CA ASN A 334 -11.41 -18.41 25.65
C ASN A 334 -10.69 -19.68 25.14
N GLU A 335 -9.80 -20.27 25.95
CA GLU A 335 -9.08 -21.49 25.60
C GLU A 335 -9.99 -22.73 25.61
N GLN A 336 -10.93 -22.80 26.57
CA GLN A 336 -11.99 -23.81 26.60
C GLN A 336 -13.00 -23.60 25.45
N GLY A 337 -13.28 -22.35 25.09
CA GLY A 337 -14.17 -21.98 23.99
C GLY A 337 -15.65 -22.30 24.24
N LEU A 338 -16.05 -22.50 25.50
CA LEU A 338 -17.44 -22.81 25.86
C LEU A 338 -18.30 -21.55 25.72
N ILE A 339 -19.15 -21.52 24.69
CA ILE A 339 -20.07 -20.41 24.38
C ILE A 339 -21.50 -20.87 24.62
N ASP A 340 -22.26 -20.11 25.41
CA ASP A 340 -23.70 -20.29 25.50
C ASP A 340 -24.39 -19.68 24.27
N PHE A 341 -24.98 -20.54 23.42
CA PHE A 341 -25.75 -20.11 22.26
C PHE A 341 -27.23 -19.86 22.57
N SER A 342 -27.72 -20.14 23.79
CA SER A 342 -29.13 -19.97 24.17
C SER A 342 -29.52 -18.50 24.34
N VAL A 343 -28.57 -17.64 24.71
CA VAL A 343 -28.77 -16.17 24.79
C VAL A 343 -28.85 -15.49 23.42
N VAL A 344 -28.48 -16.18 22.33
CA VAL A 344 -28.46 -15.62 20.96
C VAL A 344 -29.87 -15.62 20.37
N LYS A 345 -30.61 -14.54 20.63
CA LYS A 345 -32.00 -14.32 20.17
C LYS A 345 -32.06 -13.97 18.67
N SER A 346 -31.78 -14.96 17.83
CA SER A 346 -31.65 -14.82 16.37
C SER A 346 -32.22 -16.03 15.63
N SER A 347 -32.44 -15.92 14.31
CA SER A 347 -32.95 -17.02 13.49
C SER A 347 -32.04 -18.25 13.52
N SER A 348 -32.63 -19.44 13.41
CA SER A 348 -31.89 -20.71 13.47
C SER A 348 -30.83 -20.83 12.36
N ALA A 349 -31.03 -20.20 11.20
CA ALA A 349 -30.04 -20.13 10.14
C ALA A 349 -28.81 -19.29 10.53
N VAL A 350 -29.00 -18.18 11.25
CA VAL A 350 -27.91 -17.37 11.80
C VAL A 350 -27.18 -18.10 12.92
N VAL A 351 -27.90 -18.66 13.89
CA VAL A 351 -27.29 -19.41 15.01
C VAL A 351 -26.50 -20.63 14.51
N ASN A 352 -26.97 -21.30 13.46
CA ASN A 352 -26.25 -22.41 12.84
C ASN A 352 -24.97 -21.96 12.12
N LEU A 353 -24.96 -20.81 11.42
CA LEU A 353 -23.72 -20.27 10.86
C LEU A 353 -22.75 -19.84 11.98
N LEU A 354 -23.26 -19.17 13.00
CA LEU A 354 -22.47 -18.71 14.15
C LEU A 354 -21.72 -19.88 14.82
N LYS A 355 -22.40 -21.01 15.01
CA LYS A 355 -21.79 -22.27 15.48
C LYS A 355 -20.75 -22.85 14.52
N GLN A 356 -20.97 -22.79 13.20
CA GLN A 356 -19.98 -23.25 12.21
C GLN A 356 -18.69 -22.41 12.20
N MET A 357 -18.80 -21.11 12.51
CA MET A 357 -17.68 -20.18 12.61
C MET A 357 -16.95 -20.30 13.96
N LEU A 358 -17.66 -20.65 15.04
CA LEU A 358 -17.14 -20.78 16.41
C LEU A 358 -16.87 -22.24 16.84
N GLU A 359 -16.85 -23.18 15.89
CA GLU A 359 -16.46 -24.57 16.11
C GLU A 359 -15.01 -24.64 16.65
N LEU A 360 -14.81 -25.45 17.68
CA LEU A 360 -13.56 -25.53 18.44
C LEU A 360 -12.49 -26.29 17.66
N ASP A 361 -12.88 -27.32 16.92
CA ASP A 361 -12.00 -28.08 16.05
C ASP A 361 -11.75 -27.29 14.74
N PRO A 362 -10.54 -26.76 14.49
CA PRO A 362 -10.27 -25.99 13.28
C PRO A 362 -10.42 -26.81 11.99
N TYR A 363 -10.33 -28.15 12.02
CA TYR A 363 -10.61 -28.97 10.85
C TYR A 363 -12.10 -28.97 10.51
N LYS A 364 -12.98 -29.01 11.51
CA LYS A 364 -14.45 -28.93 11.36
C LYS A 364 -14.96 -27.51 11.11
N ARG A 365 -14.30 -26.49 11.67
CA ARG A 365 -14.68 -25.07 11.52
C ARG A 365 -14.74 -24.68 10.04
N CYS A 366 -15.78 -23.93 9.67
CA CYS A 366 -15.93 -23.49 8.28
C CYS A 366 -14.86 -22.44 7.92
N SER A 367 -14.44 -22.40 6.66
CA SER A 367 -13.66 -21.28 6.14
C SER A 367 -14.55 -20.08 5.83
N LEU A 368 -13.97 -18.87 5.74
CA LEU A 368 -14.73 -17.67 5.37
C LEU A 368 -15.40 -17.78 3.99
N GLN A 369 -14.78 -18.49 3.05
CA GLN A 369 -15.37 -18.79 1.73
C GLN A 369 -16.60 -19.72 1.83
N GLN A 370 -16.62 -20.65 2.79
CA GLN A 370 -17.80 -21.47 3.09
C GLN A 370 -18.87 -20.64 3.81
N ALA A 371 -18.51 -19.87 4.84
CA ALA A 371 -19.41 -18.98 5.56
C ALA A 371 -20.11 -17.99 4.61
N ARG A 372 -19.36 -17.33 3.72
CA ARG A 372 -19.84 -16.45 2.64
C ARG A 372 -20.89 -17.08 1.72
N SER A 373 -20.83 -18.40 1.56
CA SER A 373 -21.74 -19.17 0.69
C SER A 373 -23.05 -19.56 1.39
N ASN A 374 -23.19 -19.27 2.69
CA ASN A 374 -24.39 -19.55 3.48
C ASN A 374 -25.63 -18.81 2.95
N ILE A 375 -26.80 -19.42 3.12
CA ILE A 375 -28.10 -18.92 2.64
C ILE A 375 -28.46 -17.53 3.17
N ILE A 376 -28.03 -17.14 4.38
CA ILE A 376 -28.32 -15.80 4.93
C ILE A 376 -27.73 -14.67 4.07
N PHE A 377 -26.61 -14.93 3.38
CA PHE A 377 -25.94 -13.96 2.50
C PHE A 377 -26.44 -13.96 1.06
N LYS A 378 -27.44 -14.81 0.72
CA LYS A 378 -27.99 -14.96 -0.65
C LYS A 378 -28.52 -13.66 -1.24
N LYS A 379 -28.96 -12.70 -0.41
CA LYS A 379 -29.37 -11.35 -0.85
C LYS A 379 -28.19 -10.50 -1.34
N PHE A 380 -27.07 -10.48 -0.62
CA PHE A 380 -25.88 -9.73 -0.99
C PHE A 380 -25.13 -10.38 -2.16
N ASN A 381 -24.99 -11.71 -2.16
CA ASN A 381 -24.33 -12.45 -3.25
C ASN A 381 -25.00 -12.15 -4.62
N ARG A 382 -26.34 -11.98 -4.66
CA ARG A 382 -27.05 -11.51 -5.87
C ARG A 382 -26.68 -10.08 -6.27
N GLN A 383 -26.62 -9.14 -5.32
CA GLN A 383 -26.23 -7.76 -5.58
C GLN A 383 -24.78 -7.64 -6.08
N THR A 384 -23.84 -8.39 -5.49
CA THR A 384 -22.44 -8.45 -5.93
C THR A 384 -22.32 -8.94 -7.39
N ILE A 385 -23.11 -9.94 -7.80
CA ILE A 385 -23.16 -10.41 -9.19
C ILE A 385 -23.68 -9.30 -10.13
N ILE A 386 -24.73 -8.57 -9.74
CA ILE A 386 -25.27 -7.45 -10.52
C ILE A 386 -24.24 -6.32 -10.66
N ILE A 387 -23.54 -5.96 -9.59
CA ILE A 387 -22.50 -4.91 -9.61
C ILE A 387 -21.31 -5.33 -10.49
N LYS A 388 -20.83 -6.57 -10.36
CA LYS A 388 -19.75 -7.11 -11.21
C LYS A 388 -20.15 -7.11 -12.69
N ARG A 389 -21.38 -7.51 -13.03
CA ARG A 389 -21.93 -7.41 -14.39
C ARG A 389 -22.01 -5.96 -14.89
N LYS A 390 -22.49 -5.01 -14.07
CA LYS A 390 -22.55 -3.58 -14.45
C LYS A 390 -21.18 -3.00 -14.74
N ARG A 391 -20.16 -3.25 -13.91
CA ARG A 391 -18.78 -2.82 -14.17
C ARG A 391 -18.22 -3.44 -15.46
N PHE A 392 -18.38 -4.75 -15.64
CA PHE A 392 -17.94 -5.45 -16.86
C PHE A 392 -18.55 -4.85 -18.15
N TYR A 393 -19.85 -4.52 -18.15
CA TYR A 393 -20.46 -3.82 -19.28
C TYR A 393 -19.94 -2.38 -19.44
N GLN A 394 -19.69 -1.65 -18.35
CA GLN A 394 -19.09 -0.31 -18.42
C GLN A 394 -17.68 -0.36 -19.06
N ASP A 395 -16.82 -1.27 -18.62
CA ASP A 395 -15.47 -1.47 -19.18
C ASP A 395 -15.52 -1.87 -20.67
N GLN A 396 -16.46 -2.74 -21.07
CA GLN A 396 -16.69 -3.06 -22.48
C GLN A 396 -17.15 -1.85 -23.30
N THR A 397 -18.10 -1.05 -22.79
CA THR A 397 -18.55 0.16 -23.50
C THR A 397 -17.41 1.18 -23.64
N ALA A 398 -16.62 1.40 -22.59
CA ALA A 398 -15.44 2.27 -22.64
C ALA A 398 -14.40 1.80 -23.67
N SER A 399 -14.17 0.48 -23.78
CA SER A 399 -13.31 -0.11 -24.81
C SER A 399 -13.88 0.02 -26.23
N SER A 400 -15.19 0.18 -26.40
CA SER A 400 -15.85 0.28 -27.72
C SER A 400 -15.89 1.69 -28.31
N TYR A 401 -15.82 2.73 -27.47
CA TYR A 401 -15.89 4.14 -27.92
C TYR A 401 -14.56 4.73 -28.40
N SER A 402 -13.45 4.01 -28.28
CA SER A 402 -12.12 4.45 -28.76
C SER A 402 -11.85 4.16 -30.24
N SER A 403 -12.73 3.43 -30.93
CA SER A 403 -12.42 2.79 -32.22
C SER A 403 -13.53 2.84 -33.28
N ARG A 404 -14.36 3.90 -33.28
CA ARG A 404 -15.30 4.19 -34.40
C ARG A 404 -15.46 5.68 -34.68
N SER A 405 -14.74 6.18 -35.69
CA SER A 405 -15.00 7.47 -36.37
C SER A 405 -14.26 7.52 -37.72
N SER A 406 -14.75 6.74 -38.69
CA SER A 406 -14.24 6.73 -40.07
C SER A 406 -15.39 6.78 -41.07
N SER A 407 -15.79 8.00 -41.42
CA SER A 407 -16.23 8.42 -42.76
C SER A 407 -17.10 7.46 -43.61
N ILE A 408 -18.42 7.65 -43.56
CA ILE A 408 -19.29 7.57 -44.76
C ILE A 408 -20.31 8.71 -44.69
N TYR A 409 -20.22 9.68 -45.61
CA TYR A 409 -21.34 10.46 -46.13
C TYR A 409 -20.92 11.02 -47.50
N GLN A 410 -21.75 10.84 -48.52
CA GLN A 410 -21.50 11.31 -49.89
C GLN A 410 -22.19 12.66 -50.13
N SER A 411 -21.61 13.49 -50.99
CA SER A 411 -22.13 14.82 -51.36
C SER A 411 -23.21 14.74 -52.45
N PRO A 412 -24.08 15.75 -52.53
CA PRO A 412 -24.40 16.41 -53.81
C PRO A 412 -23.88 17.86 -53.88
N MET A 413 -23.86 18.44 -55.08
CA MET A 413 -23.43 19.83 -55.34
C MET A 413 -24.62 20.82 -55.26
N ASN A 414 -24.40 22.08 -54.84
CA ASN A 414 -24.28 23.23 -55.78
C ASN A 414 -24.28 24.64 -55.14
N GLN A 415 -23.35 25.49 -55.62
CA GLN A 415 -23.35 26.98 -55.59
C GLN A 415 -23.33 27.67 -54.17
N PRO A 416 -23.26 29.02 -54.05
CA PRO A 416 -21.94 29.68 -53.93
C PRO A 416 -21.78 30.65 -52.73
N SER A 417 -20.53 30.97 -52.37
CA SER A 417 -20.17 31.71 -51.14
C SER A 417 -20.14 33.24 -51.27
N PRO A 418 -20.76 34.00 -50.33
CA PRO A 418 -20.46 35.41 -50.06
C PRO A 418 -19.21 35.60 -49.16
N PRO A 419 -18.66 36.84 -49.02
CA PRO A 419 -17.36 37.09 -48.38
C PRO A 419 -17.38 37.28 -46.85
N LEU A 420 -16.20 37.18 -46.24
CA LEU A 420 -15.94 37.36 -44.80
C LEU A 420 -15.94 38.85 -44.37
N PRO A 421 -16.55 39.20 -43.21
CA PRO A 421 -16.36 40.49 -42.56
C PRO A 421 -15.11 40.52 -41.65
N ILE A 422 -14.60 41.74 -41.43
CA ILE A 422 -13.30 42.05 -40.81
C ILE A 422 -13.39 42.17 -39.27
N SER A 423 -12.30 41.86 -38.56
CA SER A 423 -12.16 41.98 -37.10
C SER A 423 -12.12 43.44 -36.59
N PRO A 424 -12.58 43.71 -35.35
CA PRO A 424 -12.14 44.87 -34.57
C PRO A 424 -11.04 44.49 -33.56
N THR A 425 -9.95 45.25 -33.56
CA THR A 425 -8.90 45.24 -32.53
C THR A 425 -9.29 46.04 -31.28
N TYR A 426 -8.77 45.72 -30.10
CA TYR A 426 -8.36 46.77 -29.14
C TYR A 426 -7.14 46.44 -28.24
N LYS A 427 -6.12 47.27 -28.41
CA LYS A 427 -5.12 47.83 -27.46
C LYS A 427 -4.54 46.99 -26.31
N TYR A 428 -3.21 46.87 -26.38
CA TYR A 428 -2.30 46.58 -25.26
C TYR A 428 -2.05 47.81 -24.37
N ILE A 429 -1.65 47.59 -23.11
CA ILE A 429 -0.92 48.52 -22.25
C ILE A 429 0.27 47.74 -21.63
N GLY A 430 1.44 48.37 -21.49
CA GLY A 430 2.64 47.78 -20.88
C GLY A 430 2.59 47.76 -19.33
N LEU A 431 3.60 47.26 -18.60
CA LEU A 431 5.02 47.09 -18.93
C LEU A 431 5.63 45.88 -18.16
N GLN A 432 6.77 45.37 -18.67
CA GLN A 432 7.94 44.83 -17.95
C GLN A 432 7.68 43.91 -16.71
N ASN A 433 8.12 42.64 -16.69
CA ASN A 433 9.51 42.24 -16.97
C ASN A 433 9.70 40.78 -17.45
N LEU A 434 10.88 40.56 -18.04
CA LEU A 434 11.50 39.29 -18.48
C LEU A 434 11.87 38.41 -17.25
N CYS A 435 12.10 37.09 -17.29
CA CYS A 435 12.08 36.04 -18.34
C CYS A 435 11.94 34.66 -17.61
N SER A 436 11.79 33.47 -18.20
CA SER A 436 11.92 32.96 -19.59
C SER A 436 10.92 31.81 -19.85
N ILE A 437 10.81 31.31 -21.09
CA ILE A 437 10.05 30.10 -21.43
C ILE A 437 10.94 29.11 -22.22
N PRO A 438 10.90 27.78 -21.99
CA PRO A 438 11.68 26.81 -22.75
C PRO A 438 11.29 26.75 -24.24
N LEU A 439 12.29 26.74 -25.14
CA LEU A 439 12.06 26.72 -26.58
C LEU A 439 11.50 25.37 -27.08
N ARG A 440 10.44 25.46 -27.91
CA ARG A 440 9.69 24.34 -28.45
C ARG A 440 10.22 23.93 -29.83
N LEU A 441 11.13 22.96 -29.88
CA LEU A 441 11.58 22.37 -31.15
C LEU A 441 10.59 21.29 -31.65
N ARG A 442 9.97 21.53 -32.80
CA ARG A 442 9.28 20.49 -33.59
C ARG A 442 10.30 19.73 -34.43
N SER A 443 10.04 18.45 -34.67
CA SER A 443 10.86 17.61 -35.54
C SER A 443 10.54 17.85 -37.02
N ASN A 444 11.46 18.47 -37.73
CA ASN A 444 11.91 18.06 -39.08
C ASN A 444 13.00 19.02 -39.57
N ASP A 445 14.24 18.54 -39.63
CA ASP A 445 15.11 18.76 -40.80
C ASP A 445 16.38 17.89 -40.75
N ARG A 446 16.96 17.58 -41.92
CA ARG A 446 18.22 16.82 -42.07
C ARG A 446 19.07 17.37 -43.23
N LYS A 447 20.26 17.90 -42.91
CA LYS A 447 21.50 18.00 -43.73
C LYS A 447 22.58 18.65 -42.82
N LEU A 448 23.75 18.06 -42.53
CA LEU A 448 24.92 17.67 -43.35
C LEU A 448 26.00 18.78 -43.43
N ILE A 449 27.20 18.47 -42.90
CA ILE A 449 28.56 18.90 -43.33
C ILE A 449 29.02 20.33 -42.90
N PRO A 450 30.31 20.62 -42.58
CA PRO A 450 31.46 19.79 -42.16
C PRO A 450 32.11 20.22 -40.80
N SER A 451 33.26 19.63 -40.46
CA SER A 451 34.18 20.07 -39.38
C SER A 451 35.44 20.76 -39.95
N PRO A 452 36.17 21.56 -39.17
CA PRO A 452 37.57 21.91 -39.44
C PRO A 452 38.58 21.22 -38.50
N ASN A 453 39.78 20.92 -39.03
CA ASN A 453 41.02 20.65 -38.27
C ASN A 453 41.59 21.97 -37.70
N LYS A 454 42.62 22.05 -36.82
CA LYS A 454 43.63 21.08 -36.29
C LYS A 454 43.77 21.33 -34.75
N CYS A 455 44.86 21.30 -33.97
CA CYS A 455 46.31 21.12 -34.17
C CYS A 455 46.96 20.41 -32.94
N ASN A 456 48.24 20.71 -32.61
CA ASN A 456 49.10 19.93 -31.70
C ASN A 456 49.38 20.53 -30.30
N SER A 457 49.93 19.65 -29.44
CA SER A 457 50.75 19.86 -28.22
C SER A 457 50.02 19.71 -26.87
N GLY A 458 50.63 19.20 -25.80
CA GLY A 458 52.00 18.66 -25.60
C GLY A 458 52.03 17.59 -24.49
N ALA A 459 53.22 17.10 -24.11
CA ALA A 459 53.36 15.98 -23.17
C ALA A 459 53.29 16.40 -21.68
N ASN A 460 52.86 15.49 -20.80
CA ASN A 460 53.76 14.92 -19.79
C ASN A 460 53.15 13.73 -19.00
N SER A 461 54.05 12.97 -18.37
CA SER A 461 53.78 11.71 -17.65
C SER A 461 53.64 11.89 -16.14
N ALA A 462 52.89 11.00 -15.48
CA ALA A 462 53.20 10.52 -14.13
C ALA A 462 52.51 9.17 -13.83
N THR A 463 53.29 8.10 -13.68
CA THR A 463 52.81 6.81 -13.17
C THR A 463 53.18 6.71 -11.69
N LEU A 464 52.25 6.33 -10.82
CA LEU A 464 52.55 6.01 -9.43
C LEU A 464 51.67 4.85 -8.92
N GLN A 465 52.33 3.82 -8.40
CA GLN A 465 51.71 2.62 -7.82
C GLN A 465 51.59 2.75 -6.28
N LEU A 466 51.24 1.62 -5.64
CA LEU A 466 51.25 1.36 -4.19
C LEU A 466 50.00 1.89 -3.44
N LYS A 467 49.48 1.21 -2.41
CA LYS A 467 49.85 -0.10 -1.82
C LYS A 467 48.59 -0.75 -1.21
N LEU A 468 48.38 -2.05 -1.44
CA LEU A 468 47.35 -2.83 -0.73
C LEU A 468 47.81 -3.17 0.69
N LYS A 469 46.88 -3.20 1.65
CA LYS A 469 47.04 -3.84 2.96
C LYS A 469 45.73 -4.51 3.38
N ASN A 470 45.74 -5.84 3.45
CA ASN A 470 44.66 -6.61 4.08
C ASN A 470 44.79 -6.55 5.61
N LYS A 471 43.66 -6.61 6.32
CA LYS A 471 43.58 -7.22 7.65
C LYS A 471 42.26 -7.99 7.77
N ASN A 472 42.36 -9.26 8.13
CA ASN A 472 41.22 -10.08 8.56
C ASN A 472 40.99 -9.86 10.07
N SER A 473 39.75 -9.99 10.51
CA SER A 473 39.42 -10.23 11.92
C SER A 473 38.07 -10.96 12.01
N ASN A 474 38.12 -12.26 12.31
CA ASN A 474 36.93 -13.05 12.59
C ASN A 474 36.33 -12.64 13.94
N PHE A 475 35.00 -12.65 14.06
CA PHE A 475 34.31 -12.69 15.35
C PHE A 475 33.28 -13.81 15.36
N LYS A 476 33.27 -14.60 16.44
CA LYS A 476 32.27 -15.66 16.67
C LYS A 476 31.02 -15.05 17.27
N ILE A 477 29.85 -15.54 16.87
CA ILE A 477 28.57 -15.24 17.53
C ILE A 477 28.24 -16.42 18.45
N ASN A 478 28.15 -16.18 19.75
CA ASN A 478 27.52 -17.11 20.68
C ASN A 478 26.04 -16.75 20.80
N GLN A 479 25.15 -17.68 20.40
CA GLN A 479 23.72 -17.55 20.66
C GLN A 479 23.38 -17.97 22.08
N LYS A 480 22.63 -17.13 22.80
CA LYS A 480 21.60 -17.50 23.79
C LYS A 480 20.94 -16.23 24.33
N ASN A 481 19.63 -16.12 24.19
CA ASN A 481 18.77 -15.34 25.09
C ASN A 481 17.32 -15.79 24.93
N ASN A 482 16.56 -15.75 26.03
CA ASN A 482 15.22 -16.30 26.10
C ASN A 482 14.19 -15.32 25.52
N ILE A 483 13.13 -15.84 24.90
CA ILE A 483 11.97 -15.06 24.45
C ILE A 483 10.84 -15.27 25.46
N THR A 484 10.49 -14.23 26.21
CA THR A 484 9.23 -14.16 26.96
C THR A 484 8.18 -13.44 26.14
N GLY A 485 7.00 -14.06 25.95
CA GLY A 485 5.96 -13.55 25.07
C GLY A 485 5.26 -12.29 25.61
N MET A 486 4.94 -11.35 24.71
CA MET A 486 4.07 -10.21 25.04
C MET A 486 2.61 -10.57 24.78
N TYR A 487 1.83 -10.71 25.84
CA TYR A 487 0.36 -10.65 25.75
C TYR A 487 -0.08 -9.19 25.53
N SER A 488 -1.16 -8.99 24.75
CA SER A 488 -1.69 -7.66 24.44
C SER A 488 -2.40 -7.04 25.66
N SER A 489 -1.79 -6.02 26.27
CA SER A 489 -2.39 -5.25 27.36
C SER A 489 -3.51 -4.33 26.84
N ILE A 490 -4.75 -4.60 27.21
CA ILE A 490 -5.89 -3.71 26.90
C ILE A 490 -5.79 -2.44 27.76
N CYS A 491 -5.72 -1.26 27.13
CA CYS A 491 -5.78 0.01 27.85
C CYS A 491 -7.22 0.40 28.17
N SER A 492 -7.66 0.10 29.40
CA SER A 492 -8.97 0.50 29.92
C SER A 492 -9.04 2.02 30.18
N ASN A 493 -9.49 2.80 29.20
CA ASN A 493 -9.84 4.21 29.40
C ASN A 493 -11.15 4.32 30.20
N LYS A 494 -11.06 4.36 31.54
CA LYS A 494 -12.10 4.99 32.37
C LYS A 494 -11.84 6.51 32.38
N ALA A 495 -12.90 7.29 32.16
CA ALA A 495 -12.83 8.73 32.07
C ALA A 495 -12.81 9.41 33.45
N ASN A 496 -12.22 10.61 33.47
CA ASN A 496 -12.62 11.77 34.27
C ASN A 496 -12.53 12.99 33.33
#